data_AF-A0A537MTX4-F1
#
_entry.id   AF-A0A537MTX4-F1
#
_cell.length_a   1.000
_cell.length_b   1.000
_cell.length_c   1.000
_cell.angle_alpha   90.00
_cell.angle_beta   90.00
_cell.angle_gamma   90.00
#
_symmetry.space_group_name_H-M   'P 1'
#
loop_
_entity.id
_entity.type
_entity.pdbx_description
1 polymer ?
#
loop_
_entity_poly.entity_id
_entity_poly.type
_entity_poly.pdbx_seq_one_letter_code
_entity_poly.pdbx_strand_id
1 'polypeptide(L)'
;MVDSNATSASVPPLQRTEGQPPAIAANGGLSYMSFDRDGDAGTAKALEDALTEIAGGESQRVIDMIDNAPPGPVKTRWGLAFRDYDECVRYIRESNSIKAPEGGLALPLAYTVFERPSYSIVPSNALWRDPARADAAAILRKNEEDNRRRNLYFPQVLRDARRIGEYYPGLSPNSPECMDRLGVSLAHLESQCSNFYDAAEVERVFYPEIEKLLRAFFPDATDALVYNHDVFDKDYAGDRTEDQ
;
A
#
# COMPACT_ATOMS: atom_id res chain seq x y z
N MET A 1 18.12 -26.68 32.14
CA MET A 1 18.29 -25.26 31.78
C MET A 1 18.71 -25.25 30.33
N VAL A 2 17.78 -24.91 29.44
CA VAL A 2 18.06 -24.74 28.01
C VAL A 2 18.28 -23.25 27.83
N ASP A 3 19.49 -22.85 27.47
CA ASP A 3 19.82 -21.49 27.07
C ASP A 3 19.02 -21.14 25.81
N SER A 4 17.92 -20.41 25.97
CA SER A 4 17.25 -19.73 24.87
C SER A 4 17.98 -18.41 24.62
N ASN A 5 19.12 -18.46 23.94
CA ASN A 5 19.60 -17.29 23.20
C ASN A 5 18.63 -17.05 22.04
N ALA A 6 17.48 -16.42 22.34
CA ALA A 6 16.65 -15.81 21.33
C ALA A 6 17.52 -14.70 20.72
N THR A 7 18.15 -14.99 19.59
CA THR A 7 18.77 -13.98 18.74
C THR A 7 17.67 -12.97 18.40
N SER A 8 17.72 -11.80 19.03
CA SER A 8 16.84 -10.68 18.72
C SER A 8 16.88 -10.44 17.21
N ALA A 9 15.71 -10.36 16.57
CA ALA A 9 15.64 -10.08 15.14
C ALA A 9 16.42 -8.80 14.82
N SER A 10 17.25 -8.82 13.78
CA SER A 10 18.01 -7.64 13.37
C SER A 10 17.06 -6.61 12.76
N VAL A 11 16.84 -5.49 13.46
CA VAL A 11 16.03 -4.37 12.94
C VAL A 11 16.95 -3.24 12.49
N PRO A 12 16.99 -2.89 11.19
CA PRO A 12 17.84 -1.82 10.71
C PRO A 12 17.39 -0.47 11.30
N PRO A 13 18.34 0.44 11.61
CA PRO A 13 17.99 1.78 12.04
C PRO A 13 17.26 2.53 10.92
N LEU A 14 16.38 3.48 11.28
CA LEU A 14 15.73 4.35 10.31
C LEU A 14 16.79 5.13 9.52
N GLN A 15 16.82 4.92 8.21
CA GLN A 15 17.62 5.70 7.27
C GLN A 15 16.69 6.62 6.48
N ARG A 16 17.15 7.86 6.24
CA ARG A 16 16.42 8.85 5.43
C ARG A 16 17.39 9.44 4.42
N THR A 17 16.92 9.60 3.19
CA THR A 17 17.67 10.29 2.14
C THR A 17 17.82 11.77 2.53
N GLU A 18 18.99 12.34 2.27
CA GLU A 18 19.24 13.77 2.52
C GLU A 18 18.17 14.65 1.85
N GLY A 19 17.59 15.58 2.60
CA GLY A 19 16.52 16.46 2.11
C GLY A 19 15.11 15.85 2.13
N GLN A 20 14.94 14.56 2.42
CA GLN A 20 13.61 13.93 2.54
C GLN A 20 12.87 14.49 3.78
N PRO A 21 11.56 14.80 3.71
CA PRO A 21 10.77 15.20 4.90
C PRO A 21 10.61 14.04 5.91
N PRO A 22 10.17 14.32 7.16
CA PRO A 22 9.87 13.27 8.13
C PRO A 22 8.81 12.30 7.59
N ALA A 23 8.94 11.02 7.94
CA ALA A 23 8.00 10.00 7.51
C ALA A 23 6.59 10.29 8.02
N ILE A 24 5.59 10.17 7.15
CA ILE A 24 4.18 10.20 7.50
C ILE A 24 3.76 8.76 7.80
N ALA A 25 4.20 8.24 8.95
CA ALA A 25 3.96 6.87 9.37
C ALA A 25 3.92 6.77 10.90
N ALA A 26 3.28 5.71 11.42
CA ALA A 26 3.38 5.37 12.84
C ALA A 26 4.85 5.27 13.27
N ASN A 27 5.13 5.59 14.54
CA ASN A 27 6.48 5.51 15.12
C ASN A 27 7.57 6.25 14.34
N GLY A 28 7.20 7.30 13.59
CA GLY A 28 8.16 8.08 12.78
C GLY A 28 8.81 7.28 11.65
N GLY A 29 8.18 6.18 11.21
CA GLY A 29 8.69 5.28 10.18
C GLY A 29 9.53 4.11 10.71
N LEU A 30 9.67 3.95 12.03
CA LEU A 30 10.29 2.76 12.60
C LEU A 30 9.37 1.54 12.47
N SER A 31 9.96 0.40 12.10
CA SER A 31 9.26 -0.89 12.08
C SER A 31 8.73 -1.23 13.47
N TYR A 32 7.56 -1.88 13.54
CA TYR A 32 7.03 -2.41 14.80
C TYR A 32 7.97 -3.46 15.43
N MET A 33 8.78 -4.15 14.62
CA MET A 33 9.82 -5.07 15.13
C MET A 33 10.83 -4.37 16.05
N SER A 34 11.03 -3.05 15.93
CA SER A 34 11.87 -2.29 16.86
C SER A 34 11.34 -2.28 18.31
N PHE A 35 10.08 -2.68 18.51
CA PHE A 35 9.41 -2.74 19.81
C PHE A 35 9.14 -4.18 20.26
N ASP A 36 9.78 -5.16 19.63
CA ASP A 36 9.68 -6.57 19.98
C ASP A 36 9.97 -6.82 21.46
N ARG A 37 9.05 -7.53 22.13
CA ARG A 37 9.21 -8.02 23.49
C ARG A 37 8.81 -9.48 23.52
N ASP A 38 9.70 -10.31 24.07
CA ASP A 38 9.48 -11.75 24.23
C ASP A 38 9.14 -12.48 22.90
N GLY A 39 9.61 -11.94 21.76
CA GLY A 39 9.43 -12.54 20.43
C GLY A 39 8.07 -12.26 19.79
N ASP A 40 7.34 -11.24 20.24
CA ASP A 40 6.04 -10.84 19.70
C ASP A 40 6.12 -9.99 18.42
N ALA A 41 7.34 -9.68 17.96
CA ALA A 41 7.63 -8.86 16.79
C ALA A 41 6.97 -7.46 16.82
N GLY A 42 6.68 -6.94 18.02
CA GLY A 42 6.02 -5.65 18.23
C GLY A 42 4.49 -5.68 18.14
N THR A 43 3.88 -6.86 18.09
CA THR A 43 2.42 -7.04 17.99
C THR A 43 1.69 -6.36 19.14
N ALA A 44 2.17 -6.50 20.39
CA ALA A 44 1.54 -5.86 21.53
C ALA A 44 1.55 -4.34 21.40
N LYS A 45 2.65 -3.76 20.89
CA LYS A 45 2.78 -2.33 20.65
C LYS A 45 1.84 -1.84 19.54
N ALA A 46 1.72 -2.59 18.45
CA ALA A 46 0.78 -2.28 17.37
C ALA A 46 -0.68 -2.28 17.85
N LEU A 47 -1.05 -3.26 18.68
CA LEU A 47 -2.39 -3.32 19.27
C LEU A 47 -2.67 -2.15 20.23
N GLU A 48 -1.69 -1.77 21.05
CA GLU A 48 -1.79 -0.60 21.93
C GLU A 48 -2.00 0.70 21.13
N ASP A 49 -1.20 0.91 20.09
CA ASP A 49 -1.30 2.10 19.23
C ASP A 49 -2.66 2.15 18.50
N ALA A 50 -3.13 1.00 17.99
CA ALA A 50 -4.42 0.91 17.34
C ALA A 50 -5.57 1.27 18.29
N LEU A 51 -5.58 0.70 19.50
CA LEU A 51 -6.60 1.00 20.50
C LEU A 51 -6.54 2.46 20.96
N THR A 52 -5.33 3.02 21.09
CA THR A 52 -5.13 4.42 21.46
C THR A 52 -5.66 5.37 20.38
N GLU A 53 -5.37 5.10 19.11
CA GLU A 53 -5.89 5.89 17.98
C GLU A 53 -7.43 5.83 17.93
N ILE A 54 -8.02 4.65 18.14
CA ILE A 54 -9.47 4.48 18.18
C ILE A 54 -10.08 5.26 19.35
N ALA A 55 -9.48 5.17 20.54
CA ALA A 55 -9.93 5.88 21.73
C ALA A 55 -9.84 7.42 21.56
N GLY A 56 -8.96 7.91 20.68
CA GLY A 56 -8.87 9.32 20.32
C GLY A 56 -10.10 9.88 19.61
N GLY A 57 -10.99 9.03 19.09
CA GLY A 57 -12.31 9.43 18.56
C GLY A 57 -12.31 10.12 17.19
N GLU A 58 -11.14 10.43 16.62
CA GLU A 58 -11.04 11.08 15.30
C GLU A 58 -11.64 10.24 14.18
N SER A 59 -11.52 8.92 14.26
CA SER A 59 -12.15 7.99 13.32
C SER A 59 -13.67 8.18 13.26
N GLN A 60 -14.33 8.20 14.43
CA GLN A 60 -15.77 8.42 14.53
C GLN A 60 -16.15 9.83 14.09
N ARG A 61 -15.38 10.86 14.48
CA ARG A 61 -15.62 12.25 14.07
C ARG A 61 -15.64 12.41 12.54
N VAL A 62 -14.74 11.74 11.82
CA VAL A 62 -14.69 11.77 10.35
C VAL A 62 -15.90 11.05 9.74
N ILE A 63 -16.29 9.91 10.29
CA ILE A 63 -17.50 9.18 9.87
C ILE A 63 -18.72 10.08 10.05
N ASP A 64 -18.89 10.68 11.23
CA ASP A 64 -20.01 11.57 11.53
C ASP A 64 -20.01 12.80 10.60
N MET A 65 -18.84 13.34 10.25
CA MET A 65 -18.72 14.43 9.28
C MET A 65 -19.22 14.01 7.89
N ILE A 66 -18.92 12.79 7.44
CA ILE A 66 -19.36 12.26 6.15
C ILE A 66 -20.87 11.95 6.17
N ASP A 67 -21.33 11.26 7.21
CA ASP A 67 -22.72 10.80 7.33
C ASP A 67 -23.68 11.99 7.48
N ASN A 68 -23.28 13.03 8.21
CA ASN A 68 -24.08 14.24 8.41
C ASN A 68 -23.85 15.32 7.33
N ALA A 69 -23.02 15.06 6.31
CA ALA A 69 -22.83 16.00 5.22
C ALA A 69 -24.15 16.21 4.44
N PRO A 70 -24.47 17.46 4.05
CA PRO A 70 -25.64 17.75 3.23
C PRO A 70 -25.68 16.88 1.96
N PRO A 71 -26.87 16.64 1.38
CA PRO A 71 -27.00 15.96 0.10
C PRO A 71 -26.11 16.59 -0.99
N GLY A 72 -25.54 15.75 -1.85
CA GLY A 72 -24.57 16.16 -2.85
C GLY A 72 -23.12 16.02 -2.38
N PRO A 73 -22.19 16.71 -3.06
CA PRO A 73 -20.77 16.49 -2.84
C PRO A 73 -20.26 17.04 -1.51
N VAL A 74 -19.30 16.35 -0.93
CA VAL A 74 -18.61 16.73 0.30
C VAL A 74 -17.39 17.58 -0.08
N LYS A 75 -17.31 18.79 0.47
CA LYS A 75 -16.10 19.63 0.34
C LYS A 75 -15.06 19.17 1.35
N THR A 76 -13.92 18.76 0.84
CA THR A 76 -12.75 18.37 1.65
C THR A 76 -11.59 19.31 1.35
N ARG A 77 -10.51 19.24 2.14
CA ARG A 77 -9.30 20.00 1.83
C ARG A 77 -8.60 19.53 0.54
N TRP A 78 -8.91 18.32 0.08
CA TRP A 78 -8.37 17.72 -1.14
C TRP A 78 -9.23 18.00 -2.38
N GLY A 79 -10.32 18.73 -2.20
CA GLY A 79 -11.28 19.04 -3.26
C GLY A 79 -12.65 18.41 -3.03
N LEU A 80 -13.42 18.36 -4.10
CA LEU A 80 -14.78 17.87 -4.10
C LEU A 80 -14.80 16.33 -4.15
N ALA A 81 -15.54 15.70 -3.24
CA ALA A 81 -15.63 14.26 -3.15
C ALA A 81 -17.09 13.80 -2.96
N PHE A 82 -17.34 12.52 -3.21
CA PHE A 82 -18.68 11.94 -3.27
C PHE A 82 -18.75 10.70 -2.40
N ARG A 83 -19.88 10.48 -1.74
CA ARG A 83 -20.11 9.28 -0.93
C ARG A 83 -20.36 8.06 -1.82
N ASP A 84 -21.01 8.30 -2.95
CA ASP A 84 -21.42 7.28 -3.90
C ASP A 84 -20.60 7.34 -5.20
N TYR A 85 -20.32 6.17 -5.76
CA TYR A 85 -19.55 6.04 -6.98
C TYR A 85 -20.29 6.64 -8.18
N ASP A 86 -21.59 6.35 -8.31
CA ASP A 86 -22.40 6.79 -9.45
C ASP A 86 -22.66 8.30 -9.42
N GLU A 87 -22.79 8.89 -8.23
CA GLU A 87 -22.81 10.35 -8.07
C GLU A 87 -21.52 10.99 -8.61
N CYS A 88 -20.36 10.41 -8.30
CA CYS A 88 -19.08 10.89 -8.81
C CYS A 88 -18.96 10.71 -10.32
N VAL A 89 -19.38 9.55 -10.87
CA VAL A 89 -19.42 9.32 -12.33
C VAL A 89 -20.30 10.35 -13.02
N ARG A 90 -21.48 10.63 -12.46
CA ARG A 90 -22.40 11.63 -13.01
C ARG A 90 -21.75 13.01 -13.02
N TYR A 91 -21.11 13.40 -11.92
CA TYR A 91 -20.36 14.64 -11.84
C TYR A 91 -19.23 14.72 -12.89
N ILE A 92 -18.46 13.64 -13.08
CA ILE A 92 -17.41 13.58 -14.12
C ILE A 92 -18.01 13.78 -15.51
N ARG A 93 -19.13 13.13 -15.82
CA ARG A 93 -19.80 13.21 -17.14
C ARG A 93 -20.41 14.59 -17.42
N GLU A 94 -20.98 15.22 -16.39
CA GLU A 94 -21.60 16.54 -16.49
C GLU A 94 -20.57 17.69 -16.42
N SER A 95 -19.37 17.41 -15.92
CA SER A 95 -18.31 18.40 -15.77
C SER A 95 -17.58 18.68 -17.08
N ASN A 96 -17.60 19.94 -17.51
CA ASN A 96 -16.81 20.40 -18.64
C ASN A 96 -15.31 20.56 -18.33
N SER A 97 -14.89 20.49 -17.06
CA SER A 97 -13.50 20.70 -16.63
C SER A 97 -12.69 19.41 -16.47
N ILE A 98 -13.35 18.25 -16.38
CA ILE A 98 -12.68 16.96 -16.21
C ILE A 98 -12.56 16.31 -17.59
N LYS A 99 -11.37 16.39 -18.19
CA LYS A 99 -11.08 15.80 -19.50
C LYS A 99 -9.88 14.87 -19.39
N ALA A 100 -10.09 13.61 -19.73
CA ALA A 100 -8.99 12.68 -19.89
C ALA A 100 -8.20 13.03 -21.18
N PRO A 101 -6.86 13.01 -21.15
CA PRO A 101 -6.08 13.06 -22.38
C PRO A 101 -6.32 11.78 -23.20
N GLU A 102 -5.87 11.77 -24.44
CA GLU A 102 -5.91 10.55 -25.24
C GLU A 102 -5.11 9.42 -24.56
N GLY A 103 -5.67 8.21 -24.56
CA GLY A 103 -5.16 7.06 -23.79
C GLY A 103 -5.42 7.12 -22.28
N GLY A 104 -5.94 8.25 -21.77
CA GLY A 104 -6.31 8.41 -20.37
C GLY A 104 -7.77 8.05 -20.07
N LEU A 105 -8.10 8.01 -18.78
CA LEU A 105 -9.45 7.75 -18.27
C LEU A 105 -9.80 8.74 -17.16
N ALA A 106 -11.07 9.16 -17.11
CA ALA A 106 -11.61 9.89 -15.98
C ALA A 106 -12.57 8.96 -15.22
N LEU A 107 -12.27 8.67 -13.95
CA LEU A 107 -13.07 7.78 -13.13
C LEU A 107 -13.04 8.19 -11.65
N PRO A 108 -14.05 7.78 -10.87
CA PRO A 108 -13.99 7.91 -9.43
C PRO A 108 -12.95 6.96 -8.85
N LEU A 109 -12.07 7.48 -7.99
CA LEU A 109 -11.19 6.67 -7.15
C LEU A 109 -11.49 6.92 -5.68
N ALA A 110 -11.59 5.83 -4.93
CA ALA A 110 -11.84 5.89 -3.49
C ALA A 110 -10.55 6.24 -2.75
N TYR A 111 -10.58 7.33 -1.98
CA TYR A 111 -9.51 7.70 -1.06
C TYR A 111 -10.08 7.94 0.32
N THR A 112 -9.30 7.61 1.34
CA THR A 112 -9.65 7.96 2.71
C THR A 112 -9.44 9.46 2.94
N VAL A 113 -10.39 10.09 3.62
CA VAL A 113 -10.21 11.44 4.17
C VAL A 113 -9.79 11.41 5.64
N PHE A 114 -9.53 10.22 6.17
CA PHE A 114 -8.97 10.01 7.48
C PHE A 114 -7.45 10.08 7.41
N GLU A 115 -6.89 11.14 7.98
CA GLU A 115 -5.46 11.48 7.84
C GLU A 115 -4.66 11.10 9.08
N ARG A 116 -4.91 9.89 9.55
CA ARG A 116 -4.23 9.27 10.70
C ARG A 116 -3.82 7.86 10.31
N PRO A 117 -2.86 7.25 11.02
CA PRO A 117 -2.53 5.85 10.82
C PRO A 117 -3.77 4.96 10.88
N SER A 118 -3.89 4.05 9.92
CA SER A 118 -4.88 2.99 9.93
C SER A 118 -4.23 1.69 10.35
N TYR A 119 -4.97 0.88 11.09
CA TYR A 119 -4.51 -0.41 11.59
C TYR A 119 -5.46 -1.48 11.08
N SER A 120 -4.90 -2.60 10.66
CA SER A 120 -5.63 -3.84 10.40
C SER A 120 -4.86 -4.98 11.03
N ILE A 121 -5.59 -5.92 11.62
CA ILE A 121 -5.05 -7.08 12.29
C ILE A 121 -5.40 -8.30 11.44
N VAL A 122 -4.37 -9.03 11.01
CA VAL A 122 -4.55 -10.21 10.16
C VAL A 122 -5.53 -11.21 10.80
N PRO A 123 -6.43 -11.85 10.01
CA PRO A 123 -7.43 -12.77 10.55
C PRO A 123 -6.86 -13.97 11.33
N SER A 124 -5.61 -14.36 11.06
CA SER A 124 -4.92 -15.45 11.74
C SER A 124 -4.46 -15.11 13.17
N ASN A 125 -4.42 -13.81 13.54
CA ASN A 125 -3.91 -13.36 14.83
C ASN A 125 -4.67 -14.00 16.01
N ALA A 126 -3.94 -14.41 17.05
CA ALA A 126 -4.50 -15.10 18.20
C ALA A 126 -5.54 -14.25 18.98
N LEU A 127 -5.44 -12.91 18.93
CA LEU A 127 -6.41 -11.94 19.47
C LEU A 127 -7.86 -12.36 19.22
N TRP A 128 -8.15 -12.79 17.99
CA TRP A 128 -9.53 -13.06 17.56
C TRP A 128 -10.17 -14.26 18.24
N ARG A 129 -9.34 -15.13 18.81
CA ARG A 129 -9.76 -16.38 19.47
C ARG A 129 -9.54 -16.34 20.98
N ASP A 130 -8.95 -15.27 21.52
CA ASP A 130 -8.65 -15.13 22.94
C ASP A 130 -9.87 -14.53 23.70
N PRO A 131 -10.57 -15.32 24.54
CA PRO A 131 -11.73 -14.83 25.29
C PRO A 131 -11.37 -13.72 26.28
N ALA A 132 -10.12 -13.67 26.77
CA ALA A 132 -9.67 -12.63 27.69
C ALA A 132 -9.50 -11.26 27.01
N ARG A 133 -9.53 -11.22 25.67
CA ARG A 133 -9.35 -10.01 24.86
C ARG A 133 -10.59 -9.67 24.01
N ALA A 134 -11.75 -10.25 24.35
CA ALA A 134 -12.98 -10.12 23.58
C ALA A 134 -13.40 -8.65 23.33
N ASP A 135 -13.28 -7.78 24.33
CA ASP A 135 -13.63 -6.36 24.20
C ASP A 135 -12.72 -5.62 23.22
N ALA A 136 -11.40 -5.84 23.33
CA ALA A 136 -10.42 -5.26 22.40
C ALA A 136 -10.65 -5.78 20.97
N ALA A 137 -10.93 -7.07 20.81
CA ALA A 137 -11.26 -7.67 19.52
C ALA A 137 -12.53 -7.04 18.91
N ALA A 138 -13.57 -6.80 19.71
CA ALA A 138 -14.79 -6.16 19.25
C ALA A 138 -14.55 -4.71 18.76
N ILE A 139 -13.75 -3.93 19.50
CA ILE A 139 -13.37 -2.56 19.13
C ILE A 139 -12.58 -2.55 17.81
N LEU A 140 -11.58 -3.42 17.68
CA LEU A 140 -10.73 -3.49 16.49
C LEU A 140 -11.53 -3.92 15.26
N ARG A 141 -12.41 -4.92 15.40
CA ARG A 141 -13.29 -5.38 14.31
C ARG A 141 -14.20 -4.27 13.82
N LYS A 142 -14.84 -3.55 14.74
CA LYS A 142 -15.68 -2.40 14.38
C LYS A 142 -14.87 -1.34 13.62
N ASN A 143 -13.64 -1.04 14.07
CA ASN A 143 -12.80 -0.07 13.39
C ASN A 143 -12.40 -0.52 11.97
N GLU A 144 -12.15 -1.80 11.75
CA GLU A 144 -11.87 -2.38 10.43
C GLU A 144 -13.09 -2.28 9.49
N GLU A 145 -14.29 -2.59 9.99
CA GLU A 145 -15.55 -2.42 9.25
C GLU A 145 -15.76 -0.94 8.87
N ASP A 146 -15.43 -0.03 9.79
CA ASP A 146 -15.56 1.41 9.61
C ASP A 146 -14.49 2.01 8.66
N ASN A 147 -13.42 1.27 8.31
CA ASN A 147 -12.36 1.77 7.40
C ASN A 147 -12.93 2.32 6.10
N ARG A 148 -13.90 1.62 5.49
CA ARG A 148 -14.52 2.03 4.22
C ARG A 148 -15.43 3.25 4.37
N ARG A 149 -16.03 3.45 5.54
CA ARG A 149 -16.93 4.59 5.82
C ARG A 149 -16.20 5.92 5.88
N ARG A 150 -14.86 5.88 5.99
CA ARG A 150 -13.98 7.06 5.96
C ARG A 150 -13.49 7.39 4.55
N ASN A 151 -13.91 6.62 3.54
CA ASN A 151 -13.54 6.86 2.16
C ASN A 151 -14.60 7.68 1.43
N LEU A 152 -14.13 8.51 0.52
CA LEU A 152 -14.95 9.22 -0.45
C LEU A 152 -14.38 8.96 -1.85
N TYR A 153 -15.25 9.02 -2.86
CA TYR A 153 -14.87 8.97 -4.26
C TYR A 153 -14.47 10.35 -4.75
N PHE A 154 -13.25 10.46 -5.28
CA PHE A 154 -12.74 11.67 -5.89
C PHE A 154 -12.72 11.49 -7.40
N PRO A 155 -13.11 12.51 -8.18
CA PRO A 155 -12.95 12.48 -9.62
C PRO A 155 -11.46 12.55 -9.96
N GLN A 156 -10.93 11.50 -10.59
CA GLN A 156 -9.52 11.42 -10.96
C GLN A 156 -9.35 11.25 -12.46
N VAL A 157 -8.26 11.82 -12.98
CA VAL A 157 -7.82 11.63 -14.36
C VAL A 157 -6.56 10.77 -14.35
N LEU A 158 -6.71 9.52 -14.78
CA LEU A 158 -5.60 8.63 -15.06
C LEU A 158 -5.03 8.95 -16.44
N ARG A 159 -3.70 8.91 -16.52
CA ARG A 159 -2.93 9.21 -17.73
C ARG A 159 -2.15 7.98 -18.15
N ASP A 160 -1.91 7.85 -19.45
CA ASP A 160 -1.12 6.76 -20.00
C ASP A 160 0.37 6.95 -19.66
N ALA A 161 0.95 6.03 -18.90
CA ALA A 161 2.35 6.11 -18.50
C ALA A 161 3.31 6.13 -19.71
N ARG A 162 2.94 5.52 -20.85
CA ARG A 162 3.74 5.53 -22.09
C ARG A 162 3.88 6.93 -22.70
N ARG A 163 3.01 7.86 -22.27
CA ARG A 163 2.93 9.24 -22.76
C ARG A 163 3.42 10.26 -21.75
N ILE A 164 4.15 9.84 -20.71
CA ILE A 164 4.68 10.74 -19.66
C ILE A 164 5.37 11.97 -20.25
N GLY A 165 6.14 11.81 -21.34
CA GLY A 165 6.83 12.94 -21.99
C GLY A 165 5.92 14.04 -22.54
N GLU A 166 4.64 13.75 -22.79
CA GLU A 166 3.66 14.75 -23.20
C GLU A 166 3.12 15.56 -22.00
N TYR A 167 3.05 14.94 -20.83
CA TYR A 167 2.56 15.57 -19.60
C TYR A 167 3.69 16.26 -18.81
N TYR A 168 4.91 15.75 -18.97
CA TYR A 168 6.13 16.23 -18.33
C TYR A 168 7.23 16.40 -19.40
N PRO A 169 7.24 17.56 -20.10
CA PRO A 169 8.19 17.80 -21.18
C PRO A 169 9.65 17.58 -20.76
N GLY A 170 10.39 16.84 -21.58
CA GLY A 170 11.79 16.48 -21.33
C GLY A 170 11.99 15.25 -20.43
N LEU A 171 10.91 14.58 -20.01
CA LEU A 171 10.98 13.33 -19.23
C LEU A 171 10.59 12.14 -20.11
N SER A 172 11.47 11.16 -20.24
CA SER A 172 11.17 9.92 -20.97
C SER A 172 10.54 8.91 -20.02
N PRO A 173 9.43 8.24 -20.38
CA PRO A 173 8.88 7.17 -19.54
C PRO A 173 9.86 6.01 -19.33
N ASN A 174 10.82 5.82 -20.24
CA ASN A 174 11.73 4.68 -20.23
C ASN A 174 13.09 5.02 -19.61
N SER A 175 13.14 5.95 -18.65
CA SER A 175 14.40 6.40 -18.06
C SER A 175 14.39 6.36 -16.52
N PRO A 176 15.56 6.15 -15.90
CA PRO A 176 15.72 6.21 -14.45
C PRO A 176 15.31 7.58 -13.86
N GLU A 177 15.54 8.69 -14.57
CA GLU A 177 15.12 10.01 -14.12
C GLU A 177 13.59 10.13 -13.99
N CYS A 178 12.84 9.35 -14.75
CA CYS A 178 11.38 9.29 -14.62
C CYS A 178 10.96 8.59 -13.32
N MET A 179 11.63 7.48 -12.98
CA MET A 179 11.45 6.81 -11.69
C MET A 179 11.77 7.77 -10.54
N ASP A 180 12.90 8.48 -10.61
CA ASP A 180 13.33 9.39 -9.54
C ASP A 180 12.34 10.55 -9.33
N ARG A 181 11.80 11.10 -10.42
CA ARG A 181 10.93 12.28 -10.34
C ARG A 181 9.47 11.96 -10.06
N LEU A 182 8.95 10.87 -10.63
CA LEU A 182 7.53 10.54 -10.59
C LEU A 182 7.21 9.27 -9.79
N GLY A 183 8.23 8.50 -9.39
CA GLY A 183 8.04 7.18 -8.77
C GLY A 183 7.54 6.12 -9.75
N VAL A 184 7.66 6.36 -11.06
CA VAL A 184 7.23 5.42 -12.12
C VAL A 184 8.11 5.57 -13.34
N SER A 185 8.51 4.44 -13.93
CA SER A 185 9.13 4.35 -15.24
C SER A 185 8.73 3.03 -15.89
N LEU A 186 9.02 2.88 -17.18
CA LEU A 186 8.70 1.70 -17.97
C LEU A 186 9.99 1.05 -18.48
N ALA A 187 10.12 -0.24 -18.24
CA ALA A 187 11.13 -1.09 -18.84
C ALA A 187 10.45 -2.27 -19.53
N HIS A 188 11.12 -2.85 -20.52
CA HIS A 188 10.57 -3.95 -21.30
C HIS A 188 11.59 -5.08 -21.43
N LEU A 189 11.11 -6.31 -21.24
CA LEU A 189 11.87 -7.55 -21.34
C LEU A 189 10.98 -8.61 -21.98
N GLU A 190 11.42 -9.17 -23.10
CA GLU A 190 10.89 -10.42 -23.65
C GLU A 190 11.63 -11.58 -22.98
N SER A 191 11.02 -12.18 -21.95
CA SER A 191 11.66 -13.22 -21.16
C SER A 191 11.70 -14.56 -21.89
N GLN A 192 12.75 -15.35 -21.67
CA GLN A 192 12.80 -16.75 -22.11
C GLN A 192 12.07 -17.71 -21.15
N CYS A 193 11.63 -17.21 -19.98
CA CYS A 193 10.83 -17.99 -19.04
C CYS A 193 9.48 -18.32 -19.68
N SER A 194 9.22 -19.61 -19.85
CA SER A 194 8.04 -20.12 -20.53
C SER A 194 6.91 -20.52 -19.58
N ASN A 195 7.23 -20.82 -18.32
CA ASN A 195 6.27 -21.19 -17.29
C ASN A 195 6.53 -20.46 -15.96
N PHE A 196 5.77 -19.39 -15.70
CA PHE A 196 5.85 -18.62 -14.45
C PHE A 196 5.33 -19.36 -13.21
N TYR A 197 4.73 -20.55 -13.37
CA TYR A 197 4.32 -21.42 -12.26
C TYR A 197 5.38 -22.49 -11.93
N ASP A 198 6.50 -22.55 -12.66
CA ASP A 198 7.64 -23.37 -12.28
C ASP A 198 8.67 -22.48 -11.58
N ALA A 199 8.68 -22.54 -10.24
CA ALA A 199 9.59 -21.76 -9.41
C ALA A 199 11.07 -21.95 -9.80
N ALA A 200 11.46 -23.18 -10.19
CA ALA A 200 12.84 -23.46 -10.60
C ALA A 200 13.17 -22.86 -11.97
N GLU A 201 12.20 -22.76 -12.89
CA GLU A 201 12.38 -22.04 -14.15
C GLU A 201 12.46 -20.52 -13.92
N VAL A 202 11.55 -19.97 -13.10
CA VAL A 202 11.53 -18.54 -12.74
C VAL A 202 12.87 -18.12 -12.11
N GLU A 203 13.35 -18.89 -11.13
CA GLU A 203 14.62 -18.61 -10.46
C GLU A 203 15.80 -18.71 -11.42
N ARG A 204 15.82 -19.73 -12.29
CA ARG A 204 16.94 -19.97 -13.22
C ARG A 204 16.96 -19.02 -14.42
N VAL A 205 15.81 -18.52 -14.87
CA VAL A 205 15.68 -17.75 -16.12
C VAL A 205 15.23 -16.32 -15.86
N PHE A 206 14.06 -16.15 -15.25
CA PHE A 206 13.42 -14.83 -15.13
C PHE A 206 14.18 -13.89 -14.19
N TYR A 207 14.60 -14.37 -13.00
CA TYR A 207 15.31 -13.52 -12.05
C TYR A 207 16.63 -12.96 -12.61
N PRO A 208 17.53 -13.75 -13.24
CA PRO A 208 18.72 -13.21 -13.89
C PRO A 208 18.41 -12.22 -15.02
N GLU A 209 17.34 -12.43 -15.79
CA GLU A 209 16.95 -11.50 -16.86
C GLU A 209 16.46 -10.16 -16.30
N ILE A 210 15.67 -10.17 -15.22
CA ILE A 210 15.23 -8.96 -14.53
C ILE A 210 16.41 -8.25 -13.86
N GLU A 211 17.32 -8.98 -13.20
CA GLU A 211 18.52 -8.39 -12.61
C GLU A 211 19.35 -7.66 -13.68
N LYS A 212 19.56 -8.31 -14.83
CA LYS A 212 20.26 -7.72 -15.97
C LYS A 212 19.53 -6.49 -16.52
N LEU A 213 18.20 -6.54 -16.65
CA LEU A 213 17.39 -5.41 -17.08
C LEU A 213 17.54 -4.23 -16.11
N LEU A 214 17.41 -4.46 -14.81
CA LEU A 214 17.48 -3.42 -13.78
C LEU A 214 18.87 -2.79 -13.72
N ARG A 215 19.95 -3.57 -13.79
CA ARG A 215 21.32 -3.04 -13.86
C ARG A 215 21.59 -2.25 -15.14
N ALA A 216 20.98 -2.63 -16.27
CA ALA A 216 21.08 -1.84 -17.50
C ALA A 216 20.25 -0.54 -17.42
N PHE A 217 19.11 -0.58 -16.73
CA PHE A 217 18.21 0.56 -16.54
C PHE A 217 18.76 1.57 -15.54
N PHE A 218 19.40 1.09 -14.47
CA PHE A 218 20.06 1.88 -13.43
C PHE A 218 21.57 1.60 -13.44
N PRO A 219 22.35 2.26 -14.33
CA PRO A 219 23.76 1.89 -14.57
C PRO A 219 24.67 2.11 -13.36
N ASP A 220 24.28 2.98 -12.44
CA ASP A 220 25.03 3.25 -11.20
C ASP A 220 24.71 2.24 -10.07
N ALA A 221 23.74 1.35 -10.27
CA ALA A 221 23.39 0.32 -9.29
C ALA A 221 24.44 -0.80 -9.27
N THR A 222 25.00 -1.07 -8.08
CA THR A 222 25.93 -2.19 -7.89
C THR A 222 25.23 -3.53 -7.83
N ASP A 223 23.94 -3.54 -7.48
CA ASP A 223 23.14 -4.73 -7.21
C ASP A 223 21.67 -4.48 -7.58
N ALA A 224 20.97 -5.54 -8.00
CA ALA A 224 19.52 -5.52 -8.19
C ALA A 224 18.93 -6.74 -7.47
N LEU A 225 18.00 -6.50 -6.56
CA LEU A 225 17.30 -7.54 -5.82
C LEU A 225 15.93 -7.72 -6.45
N VAL A 226 15.63 -8.95 -6.87
CA VAL A 226 14.36 -9.31 -7.49
C VAL A 226 13.57 -10.14 -6.49
N TYR A 227 12.43 -9.63 -6.06
CA TYR A 227 11.48 -10.34 -5.22
C TYR A 227 10.18 -10.50 -6.01
N ASN A 228 9.68 -11.74 -6.11
CA ASN A 228 8.40 -12.03 -6.72
C ASN A 228 7.49 -12.65 -5.65
N HIS A 229 6.36 -11.98 -5.38
CA HIS A 229 5.38 -12.41 -4.38
C HIS A 229 4.38 -13.45 -4.94
N ASP A 230 4.47 -13.78 -6.23
CA ASP A 230 3.51 -14.63 -6.94
C ASP A 230 4.15 -15.93 -7.49
N VAL A 231 5.25 -16.41 -6.89
CA VAL A 231 5.82 -17.72 -7.23
C VAL A 231 5.17 -18.79 -6.37
N PHE A 232 4.21 -19.50 -6.96
CA PHE A 232 3.52 -20.62 -6.33
C PHE A 232 4.26 -21.92 -6.62
N ASP A 233 4.32 -22.82 -5.64
CA ASP A 233 4.77 -24.18 -5.92
C ASP A 233 3.63 -24.95 -6.59
N LYS A 234 3.73 -25.13 -7.92
CA LYS A 234 2.74 -25.90 -8.70
C LYS A 234 2.52 -27.33 -8.18
N ASP A 235 3.48 -27.89 -7.45
CA ASP A 235 3.44 -29.23 -6.87
C ASP A 235 3.04 -29.21 -5.38
N TYR A 236 2.69 -28.03 -4.83
CA TYR A 236 2.25 -27.87 -3.44
C TYR A 236 0.98 -28.66 -3.18
N ALA A 237 1.08 -29.60 -2.23
CA ALA A 237 -0.02 -30.50 -1.86
C ALA A 237 -0.81 -30.02 -0.63
N GLY A 238 -0.46 -28.87 -0.04
CA GLY A 238 -1.13 -28.28 1.12
C GLY A 238 -2.33 -27.41 0.76
N ASP A 239 -2.82 -26.63 1.73
CA ASP A 239 -3.87 -25.65 1.47
C ASP A 239 -3.33 -24.53 0.57
N ARG A 240 -3.89 -24.38 -0.64
CA ARG A 240 -3.47 -23.36 -1.61
C ARG A 240 -3.55 -21.93 -1.10
N THR A 241 -4.29 -21.67 -0.02
CA THR A 241 -4.30 -20.36 0.64
C THR A 241 -3.06 -20.10 1.49
N GLU A 242 -2.24 -21.13 1.73
CA GLU A 242 -0.97 -21.11 2.45
C GLU A 242 0.25 -21.26 1.52
N ASP A 243 0.02 -21.41 0.21
CA ASP A 243 1.05 -21.45 -0.84
C ASP A 243 1.43 -20.01 -1.24
N GLN A 244 1.92 -19.21 -0.29
CA GLN A 244 2.40 -17.83 -0.47
C GLN A 244 3.65 -17.55 0.36
#